data_AF-A0A7H4P9D7-F1
#
_entry.id   AF-A0A7H4P9D7-F1
#
_cell.length_a   1.000
_cell.length_b   1.000
_cell.length_c   1.000
_cell.angle_alpha   90.00
_cell.angle_beta   90.00
_cell.angle_gamma   90.00
#
_symmetry.space_group_name_H-M   'P 1'
#
loop_
_entity.id
_entity.type
_entity.pdbx_description
1 polymer ?
#
loop_
_entity_poly.entity_id
_entity_poly.type
_entity_poly.pdbx_seq_one_letter_code
_entity_poly.pdbx_strand_id
1 'polypeptide(L)'
;MSQNNPLTALLDARPFILLDGAMATELEARGCNLADSLWSAKVLVDNPELIREVHLDYFRAGAQVAITASYQATPAGFAARGLDEAQSKALIGKSVELARKAREAYLAENPQAGALLVAGSVGPYGAYLADGSEYRGDYLRSHEEFQAFHRPRVEALLDAGADLLACETLPNFAEIKALAELLTAYPRARAWFSFTLRDAQHLSDGTPLREVIGVLANYPQVVALGINCIALENTTAALAHLHSLTALPLVVYPNSGEHYDPVSKTWHHHGEACATLAGYLPQWLAAGAKLIGGCCRTTPKDIAELNARR
;
A
#
# COMPACT_ATOMS: atom_id res chain seq x y z
N MET A 1 -12.32 19.50 6.05
CA MET A 1 -12.11 18.08 5.66
C MET A 1 -13.47 17.44 5.42
N SER A 2 -13.60 16.55 4.42
CA SER A 2 -14.86 15.82 4.16
C SER A 2 -15.33 15.10 5.43
N GLN A 3 -16.63 15.18 5.77
CA GLN A 3 -17.20 14.51 6.95
C GLN A 3 -16.97 12.98 7.00
N ASN A 4 -16.47 12.38 5.91
CA ASN A 4 -16.23 10.94 5.76
C ASN A 4 -14.74 10.58 5.51
N ASN A 5 -13.76 11.42 5.87
CA ASN A 5 -12.35 11.04 5.75
C ASN A 5 -11.89 10.21 6.98
N PRO A 6 -11.62 8.90 6.84
CA PRO A 6 -11.25 8.02 7.95
C PRO A 6 -9.92 8.39 8.62
N LEU A 7 -9.07 9.18 7.95
CA LEU A 7 -7.77 9.61 8.47
C LEU A 7 -7.88 10.75 9.49
N THR A 8 -8.98 11.51 9.49
CA THR A 8 -9.14 12.75 10.28
C THR A 8 -8.94 12.48 11.78
N ALA A 9 -9.64 11.50 12.33
CA ALA A 9 -9.58 11.21 13.77
C ALA A 9 -8.17 10.81 14.24
N LEU A 10 -7.39 10.17 13.36
CA LEU A 10 -6.02 9.78 13.65
C LEU A 10 -5.04 10.94 13.53
N LEU A 11 -5.16 11.76 12.48
CA LEU A 11 -4.31 12.94 12.25
C LEU A 11 -4.57 14.09 13.24
N ASP A 12 -5.79 14.18 13.79
CA ASP A 12 -6.10 15.14 14.85
C ASP A 12 -5.49 14.72 16.21
N ALA A 13 -5.30 13.41 16.42
CA ALA A 13 -4.80 12.87 17.68
C ALA A 13 -3.27 12.73 17.75
N ARG A 14 -2.60 12.59 16.59
CA ARG A 14 -1.16 12.29 16.49
C ARG A 14 -0.51 13.04 15.33
N PRO A 15 0.79 13.35 15.40
CA PRO A 15 1.48 14.09 14.34
C PRO A 15 1.52 13.35 12.99
N PHE A 16 1.49 12.02 13.04
CA PHE A 16 1.44 11.12 11.89
C PHE A 16 0.78 9.78 12.27
N ILE A 17 0.36 9.04 11.24
CA ILE A 17 -0.24 7.71 11.27
C ILE A 17 0.83 6.68 10.90
N LEU A 18 0.90 5.59 11.65
CA LEU A 18 1.71 4.44 11.28
C LEU A 18 0.93 3.47 10.41
N LEU A 19 1.48 3.15 9.24
CA LEU A 19 1.07 2.02 8.43
C LEU A 19 1.82 0.76 8.90
N ASP A 20 1.48 -0.38 8.31
CA ASP A 20 2.20 -1.64 8.51
C ASP A 20 3.43 -1.75 7.57
N GLY A 21 3.96 -2.97 7.43
CA GLY A 21 5.13 -3.31 6.62
C GLY A 21 4.84 -4.44 5.63
N ALA A 22 5.89 -5.12 5.14
CA ALA A 22 5.73 -6.23 4.20
C ALA A 22 4.96 -7.42 4.82
N MET A 23 3.90 -7.85 4.14
CA MET A 23 3.21 -9.11 4.41
C MET A 23 4.06 -10.32 3.97
N ALA A 24 4.68 -10.25 2.79
CA ALA A 24 5.43 -11.37 2.22
C ALA A 24 6.59 -11.83 3.13
N THR A 25 7.38 -10.87 3.65
CA THR A 25 8.54 -11.16 4.49
C THR A 25 8.17 -11.92 5.76
N GLU A 26 7.07 -11.55 6.41
CA GLU A 26 6.58 -12.23 7.61
C GLU A 26 5.99 -13.61 7.31
N LEU A 27 5.32 -13.78 6.16
CA LEU A 27 4.81 -15.08 5.75
C LEU A 27 5.94 -16.06 5.41
N GLU A 28 7.00 -15.61 4.74
CA GLU A 28 8.20 -16.41 4.48
C GLU A 28 8.87 -16.84 5.79
N ALA A 29 9.00 -15.92 6.75
CA ALA A 29 9.54 -16.22 8.08
C ALA A 29 8.71 -17.27 8.85
N ARG A 30 7.41 -17.38 8.54
CA ARG A 30 6.48 -18.40 9.07
C ARG A 30 6.43 -19.68 8.23
N GLY A 31 7.31 -19.82 7.23
CA GLY A 31 7.44 -21.02 6.42
C GLY A 31 6.54 -21.09 5.19
N CYS A 32 5.87 -20.00 4.80
CA CYS A 32 5.16 -19.95 3.53
C CYS A 32 6.16 -19.92 2.36
N ASN A 33 5.94 -20.77 1.36
CA ASN A 33 6.64 -20.68 0.09
C ASN A 33 5.90 -19.69 -0.84
N LEU A 34 6.52 -18.54 -1.07
CA LEU A 34 5.99 -17.47 -1.93
C LEU A 34 6.61 -17.44 -3.34
N ALA A 35 7.22 -18.54 -3.80
CA ALA A 35 7.78 -18.68 -5.15
C ALA A 35 6.69 -18.83 -6.23
N ASP A 36 5.71 -17.92 -6.22
CA ASP A 36 4.53 -17.91 -7.06
C ASP A 36 4.12 -16.46 -7.34
N SER A 37 3.83 -16.13 -8.60
CA SER A 37 3.38 -14.77 -8.97
C SER A 37 2.04 -14.38 -8.36
N LEU A 38 1.29 -15.36 -7.83
CA LEU A 38 0.01 -15.19 -7.14
C LEU A 38 0.13 -15.67 -5.67
N TRP A 39 1.28 -15.43 -5.03
CA TRP A 39 1.53 -15.89 -3.66
C TRP A 39 0.47 -15.37 -2.67
N SER A 40 0.04 -14.11 -2.77
CA SER A 40 -0.95 -13.54 -1.83
C SER A 40 -2.29 -14.26 -1.95
N ALA A 41 -2.65 -14.59 -3.19
CA ALA A 41 -3.79 -15.38 -3.58
C ALA A 41 -3.73 -16.81 -3.03
N LYS A 42 -2.57 -17.47 -3.10
CA LYS A 42 -2.34 -18.81 -2.55
C LYS A 42 -2.47 -18.83 -1.03
N VAL A 43 -1.84 -17.89 -0.33
CA VAL A 43 -1.87 -17.87 1.15
C VAL A 43 -3.28 -17.58 1.67
N LEU A 44 -4.07 -16.75 0.98
CA LEU A 44 -5.49 -16.51 1.32
C LEU A 44 -6.35 -17.78 1.32
N VAL A 45 -6.00 -18.76 0.47
CA VAL A 45 -6.70 -20.05 0.38
C VAL A 45 -6.12 -21.05 1.39
N ASP A 46 -4.80 -21.19 1.40
CA ASP A 46 -4.14 -22.31 2.07
C ASP A 46 -3.89 -22.06 3.56
N ASN A 47 -3.55 -20.81 3.95
CA ASN A 47 -3.14 -20.46 5.31
C ASN A 47 -3.66 -19.05 5.72
N PRO A 48 -4.98 -18.79 5.66
CA PRO A 48 -5.54 -17.47 5.94
C PRO A 48 -5.26 -16.98 7.38
N GLU A 49 -5.12 -17.89 8.33
CA GLU A 49 -4.78 -17.58 9.72
C GLU A 49 -3.41 -16.91 9.85
N LEU A 50 -2.41 -17.31 9.06
CA LEU A 50 -1.09 -16.67 9.07
C LEU A 50 -1.18 -15.20 8.67
N ILE A 51 -2.01 -14.86 7.66
CA ILE A 51 -2.25 -13.46 7.25
C ILE A 51 -2.84 -12.66 8.42
N ARG A 52 -3.83 -13.23 9.13
CA ARG A 52 -4.43 -12.57 10.30
C ARG A 52 -3.39 -12.36 11.41
N GLU A 53 -2.52 -13.33 11.65
CA GLU A 53 -1.46 -13.21 12.65
C GLU A 53 -0.43 -12.15 12.28
N VAL A 54 -0.03 -12.06 11.01
CA VAL A 54 0.87 -10.99 10.54
C VAL A 54 0.24 -9.61 10.76
N HIS A 55 -1.04 -9.43 10.41
CA HIS A 55 -1.74 -8.17 10.71
C HIS A 55 -1.77 -7.86 12.21
N LEU A 56 -2.00 -8.87 13.05
CA LEU A 56 -2.01 -8.72 14.50
C LEU A 56 -0.64 -8.28 15.03
N ASP A 57 0.44 -8.85 14.49
CA ASP A 57 1.80 -8.50 14.91
C ASP A 57 2.17 -7.06 14.50
N TYR A 58 1.72 -6.59 13.34
CA TYR A 58 1.88 -5.17 12.97
C TYR A 58 1.08 -4.22 13.88
N PHE A 59 -0.17 -4.57 14.24
CA PHE A 59 -0.93 -3.79 15.21
C PHE A 59 -0.23 -3.75 16.58
N ARG A 60 0.32 -4.88 17.05
CA ARG A 60 1.12 -4.95 18.28
C ARG A 60 2.40 -4.11 18.21
N ALA A 61 3.03 -4.02 17.04
CA ALA A 61 4.18 -3.15 16.80
C ALA A 61 3.84 -1.65 16.81
N GLY A 62 2.56 -1.30 16.64
CA GLY A 62 2.07 0.08 16.72
C GLY A 62 1.48 0.62 15.43
N ALA A 63 1.35 -0.21 14.38
CA ALA A 63 0.61 0.16 13.18
C ALA A 63 -0.82 0.58 13.55
N GLN A 64 -1.31 1.63 12.90
CA GLN A 64 -2.67 2.13 13.03
C GLN A 64 -3.52 1.80 11.80
N VAL A 65 -2.88 1.37 10.72
CA VAL A 65 -3.54 0.96 9.48
C VAL A 65 -2.91 -0.35 9.01
N ALA A 66 -3.73 -1.38 8.82
CA ALA A 66 -3.32 -2.60 8.14
C ALA A 66 -3.65 -2.51 6.65
N ILE A 67 -2.72 -2.87 5.77
CA ILE A 67 -2.91 -2.95 4.32
C ILE A 67 -3.21 -4.41 3.95
N THR A 68 -4.38 -4.68 3.38
CA THR A 68 -4.85 -6.06 3.16
C THR A 68 -3.98 -6.83 2.15
N ALA A 69 -3.96 -8.16 2.26
CA ALA A 69 -3.25 -9.06 1.34
C ALA A 69 -3.90 -9.20 -0.06
N SER A 70 -4.28 -8.08 -0.69
CA SER A 70 -5.00 -8.02 -1.97
C SER A 70 -4.23 -7.35 -3.13
N TYR A 71 -2.95 -7.06 -2.93
CA TYR A 71 -2.08 -6.38 -3.91
C TYR A 71 -2.12 -7.00 -5.31
N GLN A 72 -2.02 -8.33 -5.41
CA GLN A 72 -2.13 -9.09 -6.67
C GLN A 72 -3.45 -9.86 -6.82
N ALA A 73 -4.38 -9.73 -5.86
CA ALA A 73 -5.63 -10.48 -5.85
C ALA A 73 -6.66 -9.85 -6.81
N THR A 74 -6.69 -10.30 -8.06
CA THR A 74 -7.66 -9.85 -9.07
C THR A 74 -8.31 -11.05 -9.76
N PRO A 75 -9.54 -10.93 -10.29
CA PRO A 75 -10.12 -11.98 -11.12
C PRO A 75 -9.22 -12.40 -12.29
N ALA A 76 -8.54 -11.44 -12.92
CA ALA A 76 -7.59 -11.72 -14.00
C ALA A 76 -6.41 -12.60 -13.54
N GLY A 77 -5.83 -12.31 -12.37
CA GLY A 77 -4.77 -13.15 -11.79
C GLY A 77 -5.29 -14.53 -11.38
N PHE A 78 -6.40 -14.55 -10.66
CA PHE A 78 -7.02 -15.78 -10.15
C PHE A 78 -7.57 -16.70 -11.24
N ALA A 79 -7.91 -16.20 -12.42
CA ALA A 79 -8.31 -17.01 -13.57
C ALA A 79 -7.20 -18.00 -13.99
N ALA A 80 -5.92 -17.66 -13.80
CA ALA A 80 -4.79 -18.59 -14.03
C ALA A 80 -4.79 -19.78 -13.04
N ARG A 81 -5.58 -19.70 -11.97
CA ARG A 81 -5.81 -20.76 -10.97
C ARG A 81 -7.18 -21.43 -11.13
N GLY A 82 -7.90 -21.14 -12.22
CA GLY A 82 -9.21 -21.71 -12.49
C GLY A 82 -10.33 -21.16 -11.60
N LEU A 83 -10.12 -20.00 -10.98
CA LEU A 83 -11.16 -19.33 -10.19
C LEU A 83 -11.93 -18.32 -11.06
N ASP A 84 -13.24 -18.30 -10.89
CA ASP A 84 -14.10 -17.28 -11.51
C ASP A 84 -14.06 -15.95 -10.75
N GLU A 85 -14.77 -14.94 -11.28
CA GLU A 85 -14.83 -13.62 -10.67
C GLU A 85 -15.48 -13.64 -9.27
N ALA A 86 -16.52 -14.44 -9.06
CA ALA A 86 -17.22 -14.49 -7.77
C ALA A 86 -16.32 -15.10 -6.68
N GLN A 87 -15.63 -16.20 -6.99
CA GLN A 87 -14.62 -16.83 -6.15
C GLN A 87 -13.47 -15.86 -5.85
N SER A 88 -13.01 -15.13 -6.87
CA SER A 88 -11.98 -14.11 -6.75
C SER A 88 -12.40 -12.99 -5.80
N LYS A 89 -13.61 -12.43 -5.97
CA LYS A 89 -14.18 -11.40 -5.08
C LYS A 89 -14.32 -11.92 -3.65
N ALA A 90 -14.68 -13.19 -3.45
CA ALA A 90 -14.75 -13.79 -2.12
C ALA A 90 -13.38 -13.83 -1.42
N LEU A 91 -12.30 -14.18 -2.14
CA LEU A 91 -10.93 -14.17 -1.58
C LEU A 91 -10.42 -12.75 -1.32
N ILE A 92 -10.75 -11.80 -2.20
CA ILE A 92 -10.43 -10.39 -1.98
C ILE A 92 -11.13 -9.88 -0.71
N GLY A 93 -12.43 -10.16 -0.55
CA GLY A 93 -13.16 -9.83 0.67
C GLY A 93 -12.62 -10.54 1.91
N LYS A 94 -12.13 -11.78 1.77
CA LYS A 94 -11.48 -12.52 2.86
C LYS A 94 -10.25 -11.79 3.39
N SER A 95 -9.46 -11.15 2.54
CA SER A 95 -8.29 -10.37 2.98
C SER A 95 -8.67 -9.23 3.93
N VAL A 96 -9.80 -8.56 3.69
CA VAL A 96 -10.35 -7.52 4.56
C VAL A 96 -10.88 -8.13 5.86
N GLU A 97 -11.59 -9.25 5.79
CA GLU A 97 -12.09 -9.97 6.97
C GLU A 97 -10.94 -10.33 7.92
N LEU A 98 -9.81 -10.82 7.40
CA LEU A 98 -8.64 -11.22 8.19
C LEU A 98 -7.99 -10.02 8.88
N ALA A 99 -7.79 -8.91 8.17
CA ALA A 99 -7.27 -7.67 8.76
C ALA A 99 -8.21 -7.10 9.85
N ARG A 100 -9.53 -7.15 9.62
CA ARG A 100 -10.53 -6.73 10.62
C ARG A 100 -10.54 -7.62 11.85
N LYS A 101 -10.43 -8.95 11.69
CA LYS A 101 -10.29 -9.89 12.80
C LYS A 101 -9.01 -9.67 13.60
N ALA A 102 -7.92 -9.30 12.94
CA ALA A 102 -6.67 -8.93 13.62
C ALA A 102 -6.85 -7.63 14.43
N ARG A 103 -7.52 -6.62 13.87
CA ARG A 103 -7.89 -5.39 14.57
C ARG A 103 -8.76 -5.69 15.81
N GLU A 104 -9.79 -6.51 15.67
CA GLU A 104 -10.67 -6.90 16.77
C GLU A 104 -9.90 -7.63 17.89
N ALA A 105 -9.01 -8.56 17.52
CA ALA A 105 -8.15 -9.24 18.47
C ALA A 105 -7.23 -8.27 19.21
N TYR A 106 -6.59 -7.32 18.50
CA TYR A 106 -5.72 -6.34 19.12
C TYR A 106 -6.48 -5.35 20.02
N LEU A 107 -7.68 -4.92 19.64
CA LEU A 107 -8.53 -4.08 20.50
C LEU A 107 -8.98 -4.81 21.77
N ALA A 108 -9.15 -6.14 21.72
CA ALA A 108 -9.40 -6.93 22.91
C ALA A 108 -8.15 -7.04 23.82
N GLU A 109 -6.96 -7.13 23.23
CA GLU A 109 -5.68 -7.11 23.95
C GLU A 109 -5.36 -5.72 24.55
N ASN A 110 -5.71 -4.66 23.83
CA ASN A 110 -5.45 -3.26 24.19
C ASN A 110 -6.64 -2.36 23.86
N PRO A 111 -7.65 -2.27 24.74
CA PRO A 111 -8.84 -1.42 24.52
C PRO A 111 -8.53 0.09 24.40
N GLN A 112 -7.32 0.52 24.80
CA GLN A 112 -6.87 1.91 24.75
C GLN A 112 -6.04 2.23 23.50
N ALA A 113 -5.93 1.30 22.54
CA ALA A 113 -5.17 1.49 21.30
C ALA A 113 -5.67 2.67 20.43
N GLY A 114 -6.91 3.11 20.64
CA GLY A 114 -7.55 4.16 19.85
C GLY A 114 -8.11 3.64 18.52
N ALA A 115 -8.30 4.54 17.56
CA ALA A 115 -8.81 4.18 16.25
C ALA A 115 -7.75 3.36 15.46
N LEU A 116 -8.21 2.33 14.76
CA LEU A 116 -7.40 1.46 13.90
C LEU A 116 -8.16 1.22 12.60
N LEU A 117 -7.47 1.33 11.47
CA LEU A 117 -8.06 1.24 10.14
C LEU A 117 -7.57 0.00 9.39
N VAL A 118 -8.36 -0.39 8.40
CA VAL A 118 -8.03 -1.40 7.39
C VAL A 118 -8.09 -0.75 6.02
N ALA A 119 -6.97 -0.71 5.31
CA ALA A 119 -6.87 -0.22 3.95
C ALA A 119 -6.87 -1.39 2.96
N GLY A 120 -7.81 -1.37 2.01
CA GLY A 120 -7.87 -2.38 0.95
C GLY A 120 -6.76 -2.15 -0.09
N SER A 121 -5.78 -3.05 -0.19
CA SER A 121 -4.69 -2.94 -1.17
C SER A 121 -5.18 -3.10 -2.60
N VAL A 122 -4.84 -2.13 -3.45
CA VAL A 122 -5.11 -2.09 -4.89
C VAL A 122 -3.79 -1.86 -5.61
N GLY A 123 -3.09 -2.95 -5.94
CA GLY A 123 -1.86 -2.92 -6.73
C GLY A 123 -2.09 -2.61 -8.22
N PRO A 124 -1.07 -2.19 -8.97
CA PRO A 124 -1.20 -1.79 -10.36
C PRO A 124 -1.43 -2.99 -11.29
N TYR A 125 -1.85 -2.72 -12.51
CA TYR A 125 -1.89 -3.70 -13.60
C TYR A 125 -0.52 -4.35 -13.83
N GLY A 126 0.57 -3.59 -13.67
CA GLY A 126 1.94 -4.11 -13.79
C GLY A 126 2.23 -5.28 -12.84
N ALA A 127 1.67 -5.29 -11.63
CA ALA A 127 1.87 -6.37 -10.66
C ALA A 127 1.17 -7.68 -11.08
N TYR A 128 0.10 -7.58 -11.88
CA TYR A 128 -0.56 -8.73 -12.51
C TYR A 128 0.28 -9.30 -13.66
N LEU A 129 1.00 -8.46 -14.42
CA LEU A 129 1.90 -8.91 -15.48
C LEU A 129 3.10 -9.72 -14.95
N ALA A 130 3.46 -9.52 -13.68
CA ALA A 130 4.51 -10.26 -12.98
C ALA A 130 5.89 -10.20 -13.66
N ASP A 131 6.19 -9.07 -14.30
CA ASP A 131 7.44 -8.81 -15.04
C ASP A 131 8.19 -7.57 -14.53
N GLY A 132 7.80 -7.03 -13.37
CA GLY A 132 8.38 -5.82 -12.78
C GLY A 132 7.86 -4.51 -13.40
N SER A 133 6.83 -4.57 -14.24
CA SER A 133 6.19 -3.40 -14.84
C SER A 133 5.64 -2.41 -13.81
N GLU A 134 5.34 -2.85 -12.58
CA GLU A 134 4.95 -1.97 -11.46
C GLU A 134 6.04 -0.94 -11.08
N TYR A 135 7.27 -1.09 -11.57
CA TYR A 135 8.37 -0.13 -11.40
C TYR A 135 8.77 0.61 -12.67
N ARG A 136 8.18 0.24 -13.83
CA ARG A 136 8.50 0.83 -15.14
C ARG A 136 7.32 1.60 -15.75
N GLY A 137 6.11 1.08 -15.59
CA GLY A 137 4.89 1.66 -16.15
C GLY A 137 4.76 1.53 -17.66
N ASP A 138 5.56 0.68 -18.29
CA ASP A 138 5.68 0.48 -19.75
C ASP A 138 4.61 -0.45 -20.34
N TYR A 139 3.36 -0.26 -19.91
CA TYR A 139 2.19 -0.99 -20.42
C TYR A 139 1.10 -0.05 -20.90
N LEU A 140 0.36 -0.49 -21.93
CA LEU A 140 -0.69 0.27 -22.58
C LEU A 140 -2.02 -0.49 -22.52
N ARG A 141 -3.03 0.18 -21.97
CA ARG A 141 -4.43 -0.24 -21.92
C ARG A 141 -5.33 0.96 -22.13
N SER A 142 -6.54 0.72 -22.63
CA SER A 142 -7.58 1.75 -22.67
C SER A 142 -8.02 2.11 -21.26
N HIS A 143 -8.69 3.26 -21.13
CA HIS A 143 -9.27 3.69 -19.87
C HIS A 143 -10.27 2.65 -19.33
N GLU A 144 -11.13 2.13 -20.21
CA GLU A 144 -12.14 1.11 -19.92
C GLU A 144 -11.51 -0.22 -19.51
N GLU A 145 -10.41 -0.62 -20.15
CA GLU A 145 -9.67 -1.84 -19.79
C GLU A 145 -9.08 -1.75 -18.38
N PHE A 146 -8.49 -0.61 -18.01
CA PHE A 146 -8.03 -0.39 -16.63
C PHE A 146 -9.19 -0.42 -15.63
N GLN A 147 -10.31 0.23 -15.94
CA GLN A 147 -11.48 0.19 -15.07
C GLN A 147 -12.03 -1.23 -14.92
N ALA A 148 -12.16 -1.98 -16.02
CA ALA A 148 -12.64 -3.36 -16.00
C ALA A 148 -11.72 -4.27 -15.16
N PHE A 149 -10.41 -4.06 -15.23
CA PHE A 149 -9.44 -4.78 -14.41
C PHE A 149 -9.59 -4.49 -12.91
N HIS A 150 -9.73 -3.22 -12.52
CA HIS A 150 -9.76 -2.83 -11.10
C HIS A 150 -11.13 -2.97 -10.43
N ARG A 151 -12.22 -2.80 -11.18
CA ARG A 151 -13.59 -2.71 -10.64
C ARG A 151 -13.97 -3.87 -9.72
N PRO A 152 -13.77 -5.16 -10.07
CA PRO A 152 -14.20 -6.26 -9.21
C PRO A 152 -13.49 -6.26 -7.85
N ARG A 153 -12.19 -5.89 -7.83
CA ARG A 153 -11.41 -5.79 -6.59
C ARG A 153 -11.86 -4.61 -5.75
N VAL A 154 -12.05 -3.43 -6.36
CA VAL A 154 -12.54 -2.24 -5.65
C VAL A 154 -13.88 -2.53 -4.99
N GLU A 155 -14.82 -3.14 -5.71
CA GLU A 155 -16.12 -3.55 -5.15
C GLU A 155 -15.97 -4.52 -3.99
N ALA A 156 -15.21 -5.60 -4.16
CA ALA A 156 -15.05 -6.60 -3.11
C ALA A 156 -14.39 -6.05 -1.83
N LEU A 157 -13.43 -5.12 -1.96
CA LEU A 157 -12.80 -4.47 -0.82
C LEU A 157 -13.77 -3.55 -0.07
N LEU A 158 -14.55 -2.76 -0.81
CA LEU A 158 -15.55 -1.85 -0.22
C LEU A 158 -16.70 -2.63 0.41
N ASP A 159 -17.22 -3.66 -0.26
CA ASP A 159 -18.31 -4.50 0.23
C ASP A 159 -17.91 -5.27 1.50
N ALA A 160 -16.65 -5.71 1.61
CA ALA A 160 -16.12 -6.35 2.81
C ALA A 160 -15.83 -5.37 3.96
N GLY A 161 -15.95 -4.06 3.72
CA GLY A 161 -15.86 -3.01 4.72
C GLY A 161 -14.44 -2.54 5.01
N ALA A 162 -13.59 -2.41 3.98
CA ALA A 162 -12.36 -1.63 4.11
C ALA A 162 -12.69 -0.17 4.43
N ASP A 163 -11.92 0.44 5.35
CA ASP A 163 -12.14 1.83 5.77
C ASP A 163 -11.73 2.83 4.68
N LEU A 164 -10.74 2.46 3.87
CA LEU A 164 -10.25 3.16 2.68
C LEU A 164 -9.53 2.20 1.74
N LEU A 165 -9.12 2.68 0.57
CA LEU A 165 -8.33 1.93 -0.41
C LEU A 165 -6.88 2.45 -0.46
N ALA A 166 -5.94 1.52 -0.52
CA ALA A 166 -4.53 1.79 -0.75
C ALA A 166 -4.22 1.54 -2.22
N CYS A 167 -4.41 2.56 -3.07
CA CYS A 167 -4.04 2.48 -4.48
C CYS A 167 -2.54 2.72 -4.59
N GLU A 168 -1.76 1.63 -4.70
CA GLU A 168 -0.34 1.66 -4.36
C GLU A 168 0.56 1.06 -5.43
N THR A 169 1.85 1.43 -5.37
CA THR A 169 2.88 1.03 -6.33
C THR A 169 2.50 1.40 -7.76
N LEU A 170 1.82 2.54 -7.97
CA LEU A 170 1.28 2.92 -9.27
C LEU A 170 2.38 3.56 -10.14
N PRO A 171 2.76 2.99 -11.29
CA PRO A 171 3.82 3.53 -12.15
C PRO A 171 3.31 4.27 -13.38
N ASN A 172 2.01 4.17 -13.68
CA ASN A 172 1.43 4.51 -14.97
C ASN A 172 0.32 5.57 -14.83
N PHE A 173 0.47 6.69 -15.52
CA PHE A 173 -0.44 7.83 -15.38
C PHE A 173 -1.81 7.60 -16.03
N ALA A 174 -1.89 6.81 -17.10
CA ALA A 174 -3.17 6.44 -17.71
C ALA A 174 -4.01 5.58 -16.75
N GLU A 175 -3.37 4.64 -16.06
CA GLU A 175 -3.98 3.83 -15.01
C GLU A 175 -4.43 4.67 -13.80
N ILE A 176 -3.58 5.59 -13.32
CA ILE A 176 -3.94 6.50 -12.22
C ILE A 176 -5.22 7.29 -12.54
N LYS A 177 -5.33 7.82 -13.77
CA LYS A 177 -6.55 8.51 -14.24
C LYS A 177 -7.77 7.60 -14.24
N ALA A 178 -7.62 6.38 -14.76
CA ALA A 178 -8.72 5.41 -14.79
C ALA A 178 -9.18 5.00 -13.39
N LEU A 179 -8.26 4.84 -12.46
CA LEU A 179 -8.57 4.46 -11.08
C LEU A 179 -9.22 5.61 -10.31
N ALA A 180 -8.73 6.85 -10.47
CA ALA A 180 -9.36 8.03 -9.86
C ALA A 180 -10.80 8.23 -10.36
N GLU A 181 -11.03 8.09 -11.67
CA GLU A 181 -12.37 8.16 -12.27
C GLU A 181 -13.27 7.01 -11.80
N LEU A 182 -12.74 5.77 -11.72
CA LEU A 182 -13.48 4.60 -11.22
C LEU A 182 -14.05 4.83 -9.82
N LEU A 183 -13.29 5.48 -8.92
CA LEU A 183 -13.73 5.72 -7.55
C LEU A 183 -14.97 6.60 -7.46
N THR A 184 -15.24 7.45 -8.47
CA THR A 184 -16.43 8.33 -8.50
C THR A 184 -17.75 7.54 -8.55
N ALA A 185 -17.72 6.30 -9.07
CA ALA A 185 -18.85 5.38 -9.05
C ALA A 185 -19.18 4.88 -7.63
N TYR A 186 -18.29 5.10 -6.65
CA TYR A 186 -18.44 4.67 -5.26
C TYR A 186 -18.31 5.87 -4.31
N PRO A 187 -19.33 6.75 -4.17
CA PRO A 187 -19.19 8.06 -3.51
C PRO A 187 -18.70 8.04 -2.05
N ARG A 188 -18.84 6.91 -1.35
CA ARG A 188 -18.34 6.70 0.01
C ARG A 188 -16.87 6.29 0.06
N ALA A 189 -16.32 5.75 -1.03
CA ALA A 189 -14.93 5.31 -1.07
C ALA A 189 -13.98 6.48 -0.84
N ARG A 190 -12.92 6.21 -0.09
CA ARG A 190 -11.77 7.09 0.11
C ARG A 190 -10.53 6.29 -0.21
N ALA A 191 -9.50 6.96 -0.72
CA ALA A 191 -8.26 6.30 -1.09
C ALA A 191 -7.04 7.18 -0.84
N TRP A 192 -5.89 6.56 -0.65
CA TRP A 192 -4.63 7.21 -0.99
C TRP A 192 -4.11 6.69 -2.32
N PHE A 193 -3.29 7.50 -2.99
CA PHE A 193 -2.58 7.13 -4.21
C PHE A 193 -1.08 7.20 -3.95
N SER A 194 -0.39 6.07 -4.07
CA SER A 194 1.04 5.97 -3.82
C SER A 194 1.79 5.45 -5.05
N PHE A 195 2.92 6.07 -5.35
CA PHE A 195 3.60 5.97 -6.64
C PHE A 195 4.95 5.28 -6.55
N THR A 196 5.33 4.60 -7.63
CA THR A 196 6.72 4.26 -7.96
C THR A 196 7.28 5.30 -8.91
N LEU A 197 8.57 5.57 -8.78
CA LEU A 197 9.21 6.74 -9.39
C LEU A 197 10.37 6.35 -10.28
N ARG A 198 10.54 7.11 -11.36
CA ARG A 198 11.77 7.12 -12.17
C ARG A 198 12.87 7.94 -11.48
N ASP A 199 12.47 9.10 -10.94
CA ASP A 199 13.30 10.03 -10.19
C ASP A 199 12.43 10.86 -9.24
N ALA A 200 13.03 11.78 -8.47
CA ALA A 200 12.31 12.55 -7.45
C ALA A 200 11.17 13.45 -8.00
N GLN A 201 11.08 13.67 -9.31
CA GLN A 201 10.10 14.55 -9.94
C GLN A 201 9.21 13.84 -10.97
N HIS A 202 9.47 12.57 -11.30
CA HIS A 202 8.75 11.83 -12.31
C HIS A 202 8.26 10.46 -11.83
N LEU A 203 7.05 10.13 -12.23
CA LEU A 203 6.50 8.78 -12.16
C LEU A 203 7.39 7.81 -12.96
N SER A 204 7.32 6.51 -12.68
CA SER A 204 8.08 5.49 -13.41
C SER A 204 7.92 5.58 -14.95
N ASP A 205 6.71 5.82 -15.44
CA ASP A 205 6.44 6.00 -16.88
C ASP A 205 7.05 7.29 -17.49
N GLY A 206 7.56 8.19 -16.65
CA GLY A 206 8.19 9.46 -17.02
C GLY A 206 7.29 10.68 -16.91
N THR A 207 6.03 10.52 -16.51
CA THR A 207 5.10 11.63 -16.30
C THR A 207 5.59 12.52 -15.16
N PRO A 208 5.67 13.85 -15.34
CA PRO A 208 5.98 14.77 -14.26
C PRO A 208 4.96 14.67 -13.11
N LEU A 209 5.43 14.57 -11.87
CA LEU A 209 4.55 14.46 -10.70
C LEU A 209 3.58 15.65 -10.60
N ARG A 210 3.98 16.84 -11.03
CA ARG A 210 3.07 18.01 -11.12
C ARG A 210 1.79 17.74 -11.93
N GLU A 211 1.87 16.93 -12.99
CA GLU A 211 0.70 16.58 -13.81
C GLU A 211 -0.18 15.54 -13.10
N VAL A 212 0.46 14.55 -12.46
CA VAL A 212 -0.23 13.54 -11.64
C VAL A 212 -1.03 14.20 -10.52
N ILE A 213 -0.39 15.10 -9.76
CA ILE A 213 -1.03 15.83 -8.67
C ILE A 213 -2.13 16.77 -9.19
N GLY A 214 -1.89 17.45 -10.32
CA GLY A 214 -2.89 18.32 -10.94
C GLY A 214 -4.18 17.58 -11.34
N VAL A 215 -4.06 16.33 -11.79
CA VAL A 215 -5.22 15.48 -12.06
C VAL A 215 -5.91 15.05 -10.77
N LEU A 216 -5.16 14.47 -9.82
CA LEU A 216 -5.73 13.91 -8.60
C LEU A 216 -6.40 14.97 -7.70
N ALA A 217 -5.99 16.23 -7.79
CA ALA A 217 -6.61 17.34 -7.08
C ALA A 217 -8.11 17.53 -7.41
N ASN A 218 -8.59 17.01 -8.55
CA ASN A 218 -10.00 17.08 -8.94
C ASN A 218 -10.87 15.99 -8.28
N TYR A 219 -10.26 15.04 -7.56
CA TYR A 219 -10.95 13.90 -6.99
C TYR A 219 -10.91 13.96 -5.45
N PRO A 220 -11.95 14.52 -4.78
CA PRO A 220 -11.96 14.69 -3.33
C PRO A 220 -11.97 13.37 -2.53
N GLN A 221 -12.13 12.23 -3.21
CA GLN A 221 -12.00 10.89 -2.63
C GLN A 221 -10.54 10.51 -2.37
N VAL A 222 -9.59 11.17 -3.04
CA VAL A 222 -8.16 11.04 -2.80
C VAL A 222 -7.80 11.90 -1.58
N VAL A 223 -7.61 11.24 -0.44
CA VAL A 223 -7.44 11.90 0.87
C VAL A 223 -5.98 12.01 1.31
N ALA A 224 -5.09 11.30 0.65
CA ALA A 224 -3.65 11.34 0.84
C ALA A 224 -2.95 10.87 -0.44
N LEU A 225 -1.68 11.22 -0.63
CA LEU A 225 -0.89 10.73 -1.75
C LEU A 225 0.59 10.64 -1.41
N GLY A 226 1.37 9.86 -2.13
CA GLY A 226 2.75 9.65 -1.73
C GLY A 226 3.52 8.64 -2.56
N ILE A 227 4.49 8.00 -1.91
CA ILE A 227 5.44 7.09 -2.56
C ILE A 227 5.62 5.82 -1.72
N ASN A 228 5.76 4.70 -2.40
CA ASN A 228 6.03 3.42 -1.75
C ASN A 228 6.87 2.51 -2.62
N CYS A 229 7.46 1.49 -1.98
CA CYS A 229 8.28 0.49 -2.65
C CYS A 229 9.42 1.12 -3.50
N ILE A 230 9.91 2.28 -3.06
CA ILE A 230 11.12 2.93 -3.57
C ILE A 230 12.28 2.67 -2.61
N ALA A 231 13.51 2.85 -3.09
CA ALA A 231 14.70 2.81 -2.26
C ALA A 231 14.67 3.92 -1.18
N LEU A 232 15.19 3.61 0.00
CA LEU A 232 15.08 4.45 1.19
C LEU A 232 15.70 5.85 0.96
N GLU A 233 16.85 5.88 0.29
CA GLU A 233 17.61 7.08 -0.05
C GLU A 233 16.87 8.05 -1.00
N ASN A 234 15.91 7.55 -1.77
CA ASN A 234 15.15 8.37 -2.74
C ASN A 234 13.93 9.06 -2.13
N THR A 235 13.55 8.69 -0.89
CA THR A 235 12.30 9.13 -0.26
C THR A 235 12.24 10.63 0.01
N THR A 236 13.25 11.20 0.68
CA THR A 236 13.23 12.58 1.17
C THR A 236 13.12 13.59 0.01
N ALA A 237 13.84 13.37 -1.08
CA ALA A 237 13.81 14.26 -2.24
C ALA A 237 12.43 14.25 -2.93
N ALA A 238 11.84 13.07 -3.10
CA ALA A 238 10.52 12.91 -3.69
C ALA A 238 9.43 13.54 -2.81
N LEU A 239 9.48 13.32 -1.48
CA LEU A 239 8.55 13.94 -0.54
C LEU A 239 8.65 15.46 -0.55
N ALA A 240 9.86 16.02 -0.55
CA ALA A 240 10.05 17.47 -0.62
C ALA A 240 9.43 18.06 -1.90
N HIS A 241 9.55 17.36 -3.04
CA HIS A 241 8.91 17.78 -4.28
C HIS A 241 7.38 17.69 -4.18
N LEU A 242 6.82 16.56 -3.73
CA LEU A 242 5.37 16.40 -3.54
C LEU A 242 4.79 17.43 -2.56
N HIS A 243 5.51 17.76 -1.50
CA HIS A 243 5.11 18.77 -0.52
C HIS A 243 4.98 20.16 -1.14
N SER A 244 5.79 20.47 -2.16
CA SER A 244 5.67 21.73 -2.91
C SER A 244 4.45 21.79 -3.84
N LEU A 245 3.83 20.64 -4.13
CA LEU A 245 2.74 20.52 -5.11
C LEU A 245 1.35 20.36 -4.46
N THR A 246 1.27 19.91 -3.20
CA THR A 246 -0.01 19.65 -2.53
C THR A 246 0.04 19.88 -1.03
N ALA A 247 -1.12 20.21 -0.46
CA ALA A 247 -1.34 20.27 0.99
C ALA A 247 -1.97 18.97 1.55
N LEU A 248 -2.25 17.98 0.70
CA LEU A 248 -2.75 16.68 1.17
C LEU A 248 -1.71 15.99 2.07
N PRO A 249 -2.15 15.20 3.07
CA PRO A 249 -1.26 14.33 3.85
C PRO A 249 -0.39 13.48 2.94
N LEU A 250 0.94 13.52 3.11
CA LEU A 250 1.83 12.70 2.31
C LEU A 250 2.00 11.30 2.90
N VAL A 251 2.08 10.31 2.01
CA VAL A 251 2.27 8.90 2.34
C VAL A 251 3.69 8.47 2.00
N VAL A 252 4.36 7.72 2.89
CA VAL A 252 5.68 7.16 2.62
C VAL A 252 5.85 5.79 3.29
N TYR A 253 6.10 4.77 2.48
CA TYR A 253 6.45 3.45 2.98
C TYR A 253 7.45 2.79 2.01
N PRO A 254 8.77 3.00 2.21
CA PRO A 254 9.81 2.55 1.29
C PRO A 254 10.24 1.11 1.58
N ASN A 255 11.15 0.57 0.76
CA ASN A 255 11.84 -0.68 1.06
C ASN A 255 12.76 -0.52 2.30
N SER A 256 13.18 -1.64 2.91
CA SER A 256 13.97 -1.69 4.15
C SER A 256 15.30 -0.90 4.14
N GLY A 257 15.82 -0.54 2.96
CA GLY A 257 17.16 0.01 2.75
C GLY A 257 18.15 -1.01 2.19
N GLU A 258 17.73 -2.27 2.02
CA GLU A 258 18.46 -3.25 1.21
C GLU A 258 18.35 -2.92 -0.29
N HIS A 259 19.35 -3.32 -1.08
CA HIS A 259 19.32 -3.23 -2.53
C HIS A 259 18.91 -4.57 -3.15
N TYR A 260 17.94 -4.52 -4.06
CA TYR A 260 17.56 -5.68 -4.85
C TYR A 260 18.44 -5.79 -6.10
N ASP A 261 19.10 -6.93 -6.27
CA ASP A 261 19.77 -7.29 -7.53
C ASP A 261 18.77 -8.03 -8.44
N PRO A 262 18.35 -7.43 -9.56
CA PRO A 262 17.39 -8.05 -10.47
C PRO A 262 17.95 -9.25 -11.24
N VAL A 263 19.28 -9.40 -11.33
CA VAL A 263 19.94 -10.53 -12.02
C VAL A 263 19.90 -11.77 -11.13
N SER A 264 20.38 -11.65 -9.90
CA SER A 264 20.39 -12.75 -8.92
C SER A 264 19.03 -12.94 -8.22
N LYS A 265 18.14 -11.95 -8.30
CA LYS A 265 16.86 -11.87 -7.56
C LYS A 265 17.05 -11.92 -6.04
N THR A 266 18.17 -11.39 -5.54
CA THR A 266 18.49 -11.37 -4.11
C THR A 266 18.66 -9.96 -3.56
N TRP A 267 18.39 -9.81 -2.27
CA TRP A 267 18.59 -8.56 -1.53
C TRP A 267 19.97 -8.53 -0.87
N HIS A 268 20.62 -7.36 -0.91
CA HIS A 268 21.94 -7.14 -0.34
C HIS A 268 21.92 -5.93 0.60
N HIS A 269 22.57 -6.06 1.77
CA HIS A 269 22.80 -4.95 2.69
C HIS A 269 23.90 -4.03 2.16
N HIS A 270 23.72 -2.71 2.34
CA HIS A 270 24.81 -1.76 2.25
C HIS A 270 25.66 -1.81 3.54
N GLY A 271 26.94 -1.42 3.48
CA GLY A 271 27.93 -1.53 4.58
C GLY A 271 27.62 -0.80 5.90
N GLU A 272 28.64 -0.74 6.78
CA GLU A 272 28.68 -0.64 8.26
C GLU A 272 27.74 0.31 9.06
N ALA A 273 26.88 1.11 8.44
CA ALA A 273 25.78 1.80 9.12
C ALA A 273 24.49 1.67 8.31
N CYS A 274 23.69 0.64 8.59
CA CYS A 274 22.41 0.44 7.91
C CYS A 274 21.48 1.61 8.21
N ALA A 275 21.19 2.43 7.19
CA ALA A 275 20.10 3.38 7.22
C ALA A 275 18.80 2.64 7.57
N THR A 276 18.09 3.09 8.61
CA THR A 276 16.79 2.52 8.99
C THR A 276 15.68 3.49 8.66
N LEU A 277 14.46 2.98 8.47
CA LEU A 277 13.26 3.79 8.26
C LEU A 277 13.10 4.84 9.38
N ALA A 278 13.30 4.43 10.63
CA ALA A 278 13.21 5.31 11.80
C ALA A 278 14.25 6.44 11.80
N GLY A 279 15.39 6.27 11.12
CA GLY A 279 16.41 7.31 10.92
C GLY A 279 15.94 8.45 10.01
N TYR A 280 15.05 8.16 9.05
CA TYR A 280 14.53 9.14 8.10
C TYR A 280 13.28 9.88 8.61
N LEU A 281 12.64 9.39 9.67
CA LEU A 281 11.40 9.94 10.21
C LEU A 281 11.42 11.49 10.39
N PRO A 282 12.45 12.13 10.98
CA PRO A 282 12.47 13.59 11.11
C PRO A 282 12.42 14.33 9.76
N GLN A 283 13.11 13.78 8.75
CA GLN A 283 13.16 14.36 7.41
C GLN A 283 11.83 14.21 6.68
N TRP A 284 11.18 13.05 6.82
CA TRP A 284 9.86 12.80 6.24
C TRP A 284 8.80 13.70 6.85
N LEU A 285 8.78 13.86 8.18
CA LEU A 285 7.83 14.75 8.85
C LEU A 285 8.05 16.22 8.43
N ALA A 286 9.30 16.67 8.32
CA ALA A 286 9.63 18.00 7.81
C ALA A 286 9.21 18.20 6.35
N ALA A 287 9.21 17.12 5.55
CA ALA A 287 8.72 17.10 4.18
C ALA A 287 7.21 16.82 4.05
N GLY A 288 6.43 16.93 5.14
CA GLY A 288 4.96 16.83 5.08
C GLY A 288 4.39 15.41 5.10
N ALA A 289 5.21 14.38 5.35
CA ALA A 289 4.72 13.02 5.55
C ALA A 289 3.81 12.91 6.78
N LYS A 290 2.72 12.17 6.62
CA LYS A 290 1.66 11.98 7.62
C LYS A 290 1.20 10.53 7.73
N LEU A 291 1.40 9.70 6.72
CA LEU A 291 1.18 8.26 6.78
C LEU A 291 2.52 7.58 6.49
N ILE A 292 3.06 6.84 7.46
CA ILE A 292 4.45 6.35 7.42
C ILE A 292 4.48 4.86 7.76
N GLY A 293 5.12 4.04 6.94
CA GLY A 293 5.29 2.60 7.19
C GLY A 293 6.45 2.00 6.40
N GLY A 294 6.32 0.71 6.04
CA GLY A 294 7.32 -0.02 5.27
C GLY A 294 6.74 -0.79 4.07
N CYS A 295 7.56 -1.05 3.06
CA CYS A 295 7.24 -1.91 1.91
C CYS A 295 8.14 -3.16 1.96
N CYS A 296 8.69 -3.61 0.82
CA CYS A 296 9.50 -4.82 0.74
C CYS A 296 10.57 -4.91 1.83
N ARG A 297 10.68 -6.11 2.42
CA ARG A 297 11.69 -6.50 3.43
C ARG A 297 11.57 -5.84 4.80
N THR A 298 10.61 -4.94 4.98
CA THR A 298 10.30 -4.41 6.30
C THR A 298 9.52 -5.41 7.13
N THR A 299 9.61 -5.28 8.44
CA THR A 299 9.05 -6.20 9.43
C THR A 299 8.34 -5.41 10.54
N PRO A 300 7.61 -6.07 11.46
CA PRO A 300 7.05 -5.43 12.64
C PRO A 300 8.11 -4.71 13.50
N LYS A 301 9.38 -5.12 13.42
CA LYS A 301 10.49 -4.43 14.10
C LYS A 301 10.65 -2.99 13.60
N ASP A 302 10.60 -2.76 12.29
CA ASP A 302 10.73 -1.42 11.69
C ASP A 302 9.58 -0.51 12.14
N ILE A 303 8.37 -1.05 12.22
CA ILE A 303 7.19 -0.33 12.70
C ILE A 303 7.29 -0.01 14.19
N ALA A 304 7.81 -0.94 15.00
CA ALA A 304 8.06 -0.70 16.42
C ALA A 304 9.11 0.40 16.63
N GLU A 305 10.17 0.45 15.81
CA GLU A 305 11.19 1.49 15.86
C GLU A 305 10.63 2.88 15.48
N LEU A 306 9.73 2.94 14.49
CA LEU A 306 9.01 4.18 14.14
C LEU A 306 8.05 4.59 15.26
N ASN A 307 7.32 3.65 15.85
CA ASN A 307 6.37 3.90 16.94
C ASN A 307 7.06 4.42 18.21
N ALA A 308 8.27 3.94 18.51
CA ALA A 308 9.08 4.44 19.63
C ALA A 308 9.48 5.92 19.48
N ARG A 309 9.33 6.50 18.28
CA ARG A 309 9.66 7.90 17.96
C ARG A 309 8.42 8.77 17.66
N ARG A 310 7.20 8.25 17.88
CA ARG A 310 5.92 8.93 17.63
C ARG A 310 5.42 9.74 18.82
#